data_AF-A0A7W1UJV9-F1
#
_entry.id   AF-A0A7W1UJV9-F1
#
_cell.length_a   1.000
_cell.length_b   1.000
_cell.length_c   1.000
_cell.angle_alpha   90.00
_cell.angle_beta   90.00
_cell.angle_gamma   90.00
#
_symmetry.space_group_name_H-M   'P 1'
#
loop_
_entity.id
_entity.type
_entity.pdbx_description
1 polymer ?
#
loop_
_entity_poly.entity_id
_entity_poly.type
_entity_poly.pdbx_seq_one_letter_code
_entity_poly.pdbx_strand_id
1 'polypeptide(L)'
;MALPALAASGGADVVVLRALAPLLELAQGGGRVIPLDRGSGGFLATARTLRQRRYRRGILLPPSLSSALLFAAGGVRARRGTPTDGRRVLLHDSVPAAHLRQMHRAAAYLLLVTGEAPAV
;
A
#
# COMPACT_ATOMS: atom_id res chain seq x y z
N MET A 1 -7.87 -7.17 9.10
CA MET A 1 -6.74 -6.45 9.76
C MET A 1 -5.51 -6.54 8.87
N ALA A 2 -4.73 -5.46 8.72
CA ALA A 2 -3.56 -5.41 7.83
C ALA A 2 -2.24 -5.82 8.50
N LEU A 3 -2.23 -5.99 9.82
CA LEU A 3 -1.02 -6.19 10.62
C LEU A 3 -0.16 -7.38 10.16
N PRO A 4 -0.70 -8.58 9.86
CA PRO A 4 0.13 -9.69 9.38
C PRO A 4 0.84 -9.35 8.06
N ALA A 5 0.17 -8.63 7.17
CA ALA A 5 0.75 -8.19 5.91
C ALA A 5 1.84 -7.13 6.10
N LEU A 6 1.69 -6.24 7.08
CA LEU A 6 2.74 -5.28 7.44
C LEU A 6 3.96 -5.98 8.03
N ALA A 7 3.77 -6.98 8.91
CA ALA A 7 4.87 -7.79 9.43
C ALA A 7 5.60 -8.55 8.31
N ALA A 8 4.86 -9.14 7.37
CA ALA A 8 5.41 -9.85 6.21
C ALA A 8 6.12 -8.93 5.19
N SER A 9 5.96 -7.61 5.28
CA SER A 9 6.54 -6.66 4.32
C SER A 9 8.05 -6.42 4.51
N GLY A 10 8.68 -7.02 5.52
CA GLY A 10 10.14 -7.06 5.66
C GLY A 10 10.79 -5.68 5.87
N GLY A 11 10.09 -4.77 6.56
CA GLY A 11 10.60 -3.42 6.85
C GLY A 11 10.24 -2.36 5.81
N ALA A 12 9.20 -2.58 5.01
CA ALA A 12 8.71 -1.58 4.07
C ALA A 12 8.23 -0.32 4.79
N ASP A 13 8.55 0.85 4.23
CA ASP A 13 7.97 2.11 4.68
C ASP A 13 6.45 2.14 4.38
N VAL A 14 5.66 2.62 5.34
CA VAL A 14 4.20 2.57 5.27
C VAL A 14 3.62 3.97 5.19
N VAL A 15 2.87 4.24 4.13
CA VAL A 15 2.07 5.46 4.02
C VAL A 15 0.73 5.24 4.71
N VAL A 16 0.37 6.09 5.66
CA VAL A 16 -0.87 6.00 6.41
C VAL A 16 -1.43 7.38 6.70
N LEU A 17 -2.75 7.52 6.90
CA LEU A 17 -3.32 8.77 7.38
C LEU A 17 -2.66 9.20 8.69
N ARG A 18 -2.31 10.49 8.82
CA ARG A 18 -1.66 11.09 10.00
C ARG A 18 -2.26 10.60 11.33
N ALA A 19 -3.59 10.61 11.44
CA ALA A 19 -4.30 10.21 12.67
C ALA A 19 -4.08 8.72 13.06
N LEU A 20 -3.64 7.87 12.14
CA LEU A 20 -3.38 6.46 12.35
C LEU A 20 -1.88 6.14 12.50
N ALA A 21 -1.01 7.14 12.37
CA ALA A 21 0.43 6.94 12.52
C ALA A 21 0.83 6.35 13.88
N PRO A 22 0.29 6.82 15.04
CA PRO A 22 0.66 6.27 16.34
C PRO A 22 0.31 4.78 16.48
N LEU A 23 -0.79 4.35 15.87
CA LEU A 23 -1.21 2.94 15.88
C LEU A 23 -0.18 2.05 15.15
N LEU A 24 0.37 2.53 14.04
CA LEU A 24 1.36 1.78 13.26
C LEU A 24 2.74 1.79 13.91
N GLU A 25 3.10 2.87 14.58
CA GLU A 25 4.33 2.95 15.38
C GLU A 25 4.30 1.93 16.54
N LEU A 26 3.17 1.81 17.23
CA LEU A 26 2.98 0.78 18.26
C LEU A 26 3.04 -0.64 17.71
N ALA A 27 2.54 -0.85 16.49
CA ALA A 27 2.52 -2.16 15.86
C ALA A 27 3.90 -2.67 15.38
N GLN A 28 4.96 -1.85 15.50
CA GLN A 28 6.33 -2.19 15.09
C GLN A 28 6.44 -2.78 13.67
N GLY A 29 5.65 -2.26 12.72
CA GLY A 29 5.85 -2.60 11.31
C GLY A 29 7.23 -2.09 10.89
N GLY A 30 8.18 -2.98 10.57
CA GLY A 30 9.63 -2.71 10.61
C GLY A 30 10.20 -1.59 9.73
N GLY A 31 9.39 -0.82 9.00
CA GLY A 31 9.80 0.35 8.24
C GLY A 31 9.36 1.67 8.87
N ARG A 32 9.61 2.79 8.19
CA ARG A 32 9.19 4.11 8.67
C ARG A 32 7.72 4.36 8.36
N VAL A 33 7.02 5.00 9.28
CA VAL A 33 5.68 5.52 9.03
C VAL A 33 5.78 6.87 8.31
N ILE A 34 5.12 6.99 7.16
CA ILE A 34 5.01 8.21 6.38
C ILE A 34 3.58 8.73 6.54
N PRO A 35 3.36 9.75 7.40
CA PRO A 35 2.03 10.30 7.60
C PRO A 35 1.55 11.04 6.35
N LEU A 36 0.33 10.75 5.93
CA LEU A 36 -0.41 11.39 4.87
C LEU A 36 -1.47 12.30 5.48
N ASP A 37 -1.41 13.58 5.16
CA ASP A 37 -2.50 14.51 5.43
C ASP A 37 -3.59 14.43 4.38
N ARG A 38 -4.81 14.72 4.80
CA ARG A 38 -5.92 14.89 3.87
C ARG A 38 -5.75 16.18 3.06
N GLY A 39 -6.36 16.19 1.88
CA GLY A 39 -6.31 17.34 0.97
C GLY A 39 -5.12 17.31 -0.01
N SER A 40 -5.15 18.24 -0.95
CA SER A 40 -4.17 18.32 -2.04
C SER A 40 -2.76 18.61 -1.53
N GLY A 41 -2.59 19.51 -0.56
CA GLY A 41 -1.28 19.83 0.03
C GLY A 41 -0.60 18.59 0.64
N GLY A 42 -1.34 17.80 1.42
CA GLY A 42 -0.86 16.54 2.01
C GLY A 42 -0.47 15.51 0.96
N PHE A 43 -1.29 15.39 -0.09
CA PHE A 43 -0.99 14.52 -1.23
C PHE A 43 0.31 14.92 -1.92
N LEU A 44 0.50 16.20 -2.26
CA LEU A 44 1.69 16.69 -2.94
C LEU A 44 2.94 16.53 -2.08
N ALA A 45 2.87 16.86 -0.79
CA ALA A 45 3.98 16.69 0.15
C ALA A 45 4.40 15.21 0.27
N THR A 46 3.42 14.32 0.36
CA THR A 46 3.67 12.87 0.43
C THR A 46 4.25 12.36 -0.88
N ALA A 47 3.71 12.77 -2.04
CA ALA A 47 4.25 12.41 -3.35
C ALA A 47 5.71 12.87 -3.51
N ARG A 48 6.04 14.07 -3.05
CA ARG A 48 7.42 14.59 -3.07
C ARG A 48 8.34 13.74 -2.19
N THR A 49 7.88 13.36 -1.00
CA THR A 49 8.61 12.48 -0.08
C THR A 49 8.89 11.12 -0.72
N LEU A 50 7.87 10.51 -1.36
CA LEU A 50 8.03 9.23 -2.08
C LEU A 50 9.05 9.35 -3.22
N ARG A 51 9.01 10.46 -3.97
CA ARG A 51 9.92 10.71 -5.10
C ARG A 51 11.37 10.86 -4.65
N GLN A 52 11.62 11.58 -3.56
CA GLN A 52 12.95 11.75 -2.98
C GLN A 52 13.56 10.42 -2.53
N ARG A 53 12.73 9.50 -2.03
CA ARG A 53 13.15 8.18 -1.56
C ARG A 53 13.33 7.13 -2.66
N ARG A 54 12.83 7.38 -3.87
CA ARG A 54 13.06 6.55 -5.07
C ARG A 54 12.67 5.08 -4.91
N TYR A 55 11.50 4.81 -4.33
CA TYR A 55 11.01 3.44 -4.15
C TYR A 55 10.91 2.66 -5.47
N ARG A 56 11.52 1.48 -5.50
CA ARG A 56 11.43 0.57 -6.64
C ARG A 56 10.10 -0.16 -6.72
N ARG A 57 9.51 -0.50 -5.57
CA ARG A 57 8.26 -1.27 -5.48
C ARG A 57 7.35 -0.66 -4.41
N GLY A 58 6.05 -0.67 -4.68
CA GLY A 58 5.01 -0.29 -3.73
C GLY A 58 3.81 -1.21 -3.85
N ILE A 59 3.17 -1.49 -2.71
CA ILE A 59 2.03 -2.40 -2.60
C ILE A 59 0.83 -1.61 -2.08
N LEU A 60 -0.28 -1.66 -2.81
CA LEU A 60 -1.52 -0.96 -2.49
C LEU A 60 -2.50 -1.94 -1.83
N LEU A 61 -2.56 -1.89 -0.50
CA LEU A 61 -3.48 -2.73 0.29
C LEU A 61 -4.96 -2.34 0.09
N PRO A 62 -5.36 -1.06 0.24
CA PRO A 62 -6.76 -0.69 0.00
C PRO A 62 -7.09 -0.58 -1.51
N PRO A 63 -8.32 -0.91 -1.92
CA PRO A 63 -8.87 -0.56 -3.23
C PRO A 63 -9.19 0.95 -3.26
N SER A 64 -8.17 1.77 -3.54
CA SER A 64 -8.26 3.23 -3.62
C SER A 64 -7.52 3.75 -4.84
N LEU A 65 -8.22 4.56 -5.66
CA LEU A 65 -7.64 5.26 -6.80
C LEU A 65 -6.65 6.33 -6.36
N SER A 66 -6.97 7.11 -5.32
CA SER A 66 -6.10 8.17 -4.81
C SER A 66 -4.77 7.61 -4.28
N SER A 67 -4.78 6.42 -3.67
CA SER A 67 -3.55 5.74 -3.24
C SER A 67 -2.70 5.31 -4.43
N ALA A 68 -3.31 4.81 -5.51
CA ALA A 68 -2.58 4.44 -6.73
C ALA A 68 -1.98 5.67 -7.43
N LEU A 69 -2.74 6.78 -7.49
CA LEU A 69 -2.26 8.06 -8.00
C LEU A 69 -1.12 8.61 -7.15
N LEU A 70 -1.17 8.47 -5.82
CA LEU A 70 -0.08 8.91 -4.94
C LEU A 70 1.23 8.18 -5.26
N PHE A 71 1.18 6.86 -5.47
CA PHE A 71 2.36 6.08 -5.86
C PHE A 71 2.85 6.44 -7.27
N ALA A 72 1.93 6.69 -8.20
CA ALA A 72 2.25 7.18 -9.53
C ALA A 72 3.00 8.52 -9.48
N ALA A 73 2.42 9.51 -8.80
CA ALA A 73 3.00 10.83 -8.62
C ALA A 73 4.32 10.75 -7.82
N GLY A 74 4.40 9.85 -6.85
CA GLY A 74 5.62 9.57 -6.09
C GLY A 74 6.73 8.89 -6.88
N GLY A 75 6.50 8.50 -8.15
CA GLY A 75 7.52 7.87 -8.99
C GLY A 75 7.86 6.43 -8.59
N VAL A 76 6.93 5.73 -7.93
CA VAL A 76 7.12 4.32 -7.54
C VAL A 76 7.08 3.45 -8.79
N ARG A 77 8.18 2.75 -9.07
CA ARG A 77 8.39 2.07 -10.36
C ARG A 77 7.54 0.82 -10.56
N ALA A 78 7.45 -0.08 -9.59
CA ALA A 78 6.59 -1.25 -9.63
C ALA A 78 5.43 -1.07 -8.64
N ARG A 79 4.19 -1.16 -9.10
CA ARG A 79 2.99 -0.88 -8.29
C ARG A 79 2.10 -2.11 -8.33
N ARG A 80 1.99 -2.78 -7.18
CA ARG A 80 1.17 -3.98 -7.00
C ARG A 80 -0.15 -3.65 -6.31
N GLY A 81 -1.25 -4.23 -6.77
CA GLY A 81 -2.56 -4.04 -6.12
C GLY A 81 -3.72 -4.67 -6.88
N THR A 82 -4.93 -4.46 -6.39
CA THR A 82 -6.16 -4.93 -7.03
C THR A 82 -6.64 -3.98 -8.13
N PRO A 83 -6.97 -4.41 -9.35
CA PRO A 83 -7.42 -3.52 -10.43
C PRO A 83 -8.92 -3.16 -10.30
N THR A 84 -9.30 -2.39 -9.28
CA THR A 84 -10.65 -1.82 -9.13
C THR A 84 -10.69 -0.35 -9.55
N ASP A 85 -11.89 0.17 -9.84
CA ASP A 85 -12.14 1.62 -9.95
C ASP A 85 -11.26 2.34 -10.99
N GLY A 86 -11.01 1.70 -12.14
CA GLY A 86 -10.21 2.28 -13.24
C GLY A 86 -8.71 2.36 -12.99
N ARG A 87 -8.20 2.00 -11.80
CA ARG A 87 -6.77 2.16 -11.45
C ARG A 87 -5.84 1.15 -12.10
N ARG A 88 -6.34 0.23 -12.92
CA ARG A 88 -5.55 -0.80 -13.62
C ARG A 88 -4.37 -0.19 -14.39
N VAL A 89 -4.56 0.96 -15.03
CA VAL A 89 -3.51 1.67 -15.78
C VAL A 89 -2.38 2.23 -14.90
N LEU A 90 -2.61 2.32 -13.60
CA LEU A 90 -1.63 2.78 -12.60
C LEU A 90 -0.91 1.61 -11.92
N LEU A 91 -1.22 0.37 -12.29
CA LEU A 91 -0.61 -0.84 -11.71
C LEU A 91 0.30 -1.49 -12.74
N HIS A 92 1.44 -2.02 -12.26
CA HIS A 92 2.33 -2.85 -13.07
C HIS A 92 2.18 -4.33 -12.73
N ASP A 93 1.70 -4.63 -11.53
CA ASP A 93 1.44 -5.99 -11.04
C ASP A 93 0.01 -6.04 -10.48
N SER A 94 -0.90 -6.61 -11.26
CA SER A 94 -2.33 -6.63 -10.93
C SER A 94 -2.72 -7.98 -10.35
N VAL A 95 -3.27 -8.00 -9.13
CA VAL A 95 -3.85 -9.22 -8.55
C VAL A 95 -5.36 -9.22 -8.79
N PRO A 96 -5.93 -10.23 -9.48
CA PRO A 96 -7.36 -10.26 -9.82
C PRO A 96 -8.28 -10.09 -8.61
N ALA A 97 -9.25 -9.17 -8.71
CA ALA A 97 -10.20 -8.89 -7.63
C ALA A 97 -11.06 -10.11 -7.26
N ALA A 98 -11.34 -11.00 -8.23
CA ALA A 98 -12.09 -12.23 -7.99
C ALA A 98 -11.42 -13.12 -6.93
N HIS A 99 -10.09 -13.29 -6.99
CA HIS A 99 -9.34 -14.09 -6.02
C HIS A 99 -9.37 -13.46 -4.62
N LEU A 100 -9.27 -12.13 -4.53
CA LEU A 100 -9.25 -11.44 -3.24
C LEU A 100 -10.62 -11.38 -2.55
N ARG A 101 -11.71 -11.34 -3.31
CA ARG A 101 -13.09 -11.28 -2.76
C ARG A 101 -13.53 -12.58 -2.09
N GLN A 102 -12.93 -13.71 -2.47
CA GLN A 102 -13.22 -15.02 -1.87
C GLN A 102 -12.45 -15.25 -0.56
N MET A 103 -11.55 -14.34 -0.20
CA MET A 103 -10.67 -14.47 0.96
C MET A 103 -11.08 -13.52 2.07
N HIS A 104 -10.80 -13.90 3.31
CA HIS A 104 -10.81 -12.94 4.41
C HIS A 104 -9.82 -11.81 4.13
N ARG A 105 -10.17 -10.56 4.46
CA ARG A 105 -9.39 -9.37 4.10
C ARG A 105 -7.93 -9.42 4.58
N ALA A 106 -7.66 -10.06 5.72
CA ALA A 106 -6.30 -10.25 6.21
C ALA A 106 -5.46 -11.17 5.29
N ALA A 107 -6.05 -12.28 4.82
CA ALA A 107 -5.42 -13.19 3.88
C ALA A 107 -5.20 -12.53 2.50
N ALA A 108 -6.19 -11.76 2.03
CA ALA A 108 -6.05 -10.97 0.81
C ALA A 108 -4.85 -10.01 0.87
N TYR A 109 -4.61 -9.35 2.01
CA TYR A 109 -3.47 -8.46 2.18
C TYR A 109 -2.14 -9.22 2.27
N LEU A 110 -2.11 -10.39 2.91
CA LEU A 110 -0.94 -11.26 2.89
C LEU A 110 -0.59 -11.69 1.47
N LEU A 111 -1.57 -12.10 0.66
CA LEU A 111 -1.35 -12.44 -0.75
C LEU A 111 -0.82 -11.25 -1.55
N LEU A 112 -1.33 -10.03 -1.32
CA LEU A 112 -0.80 -8.84 -1.97
C LEU A 112 0.66 -8.56 -1.61
N VAL A 113 1.07 -8.80 -0.36
CA VAL A 113 2.43 -8.55 0.12
C VAL A 113 3.39 -9.65 -0.31
N THR A 114 3.05 -10.90 -0.04
CA THR A 114 3.93 -12.07 -0.21
C THR A 114 3.87 -12.65 -1.61
N GLY A 115 2.73 -12.50 -2.29
CA GLY A 115 2.43 -13.22 -3.53
C GLY A 115 1.89 -14.63 -3.33
N GLU A 116 1.78 -15.10 -2.10
CA GLU A 116 1.28 -16.43 -1.77
C GLU A 116 0.00 -16.34 -0.94
N ALA A 117 -0.96 -17.21 -1.24
CA ALA A 117 -2.15 -17.32 -0.41
C ALA A 117 -1.75 -18.07 0.88
N PRO A 118 -2.09 -17.56 2.08
CA PRO A 118 -1.83 -18.31 3.30
C PRO A 118 -2.55 -19.67 3.22
N ALA A 119 -1.86 -20.74 3.62
CA ALA A 119 -2.48 -22.05 3.79
C ALA A 119 -3.64 -21.90 4.78
N VAL A 120 -4.81 -22.42 4.37
CA VAL A 120 -6.07 -22.35 5.14
C VAL A 120 -6.05 -23.40 6.23
#